data_AF-A0A110A772-F1
#
_entry.id   AF-A0A110A772-F1
#
_cell.length_a   1.000
_cell.length_b   1.000
_cell.length_c   1.000
_cell.angle_alpha   90.00
_cell.angle_beta   90.00
_cell.angle_gamma   90.00
#
_symmetry.space_group_name_H-M   'P 1'
#
loop_
_entity.id
_entity.type
_entity.pdbx_description
1 polymer ?
#
loop_
_entity_poly.entity_id
_entity_poly.type
_entity_poly.pdbx_seq_one_letter_code
_entity_poly.pdbx_strand_id
1 'polypeptide(L)'
;MLDFIKSLEWADLFLMIAVLILLVLFLFRGRGWSIKKLPSSNRMGGYALFYADQKQNGKNEENFGKLLHSAEYELQGKPDYIYKKRLGKGLVPVELKSGKIGDDPLPHRGDLLQLAAYFLIIEDVYGVRPKFGRLVYSDYMFVVKNIKSLRKEVLNTTKEMREMLIYGVGKANPSFVTCRYCVCNGTVCEYSGTEIIGGKGNESSCREE
;
A
#
# COMPACT_ATOMS: atom_id res chain seq x y z
N MET A 1 -24.74 50.47 11.39
CA MET A 1 -24.87 49.00 11.17
C MET A 1 -25.19 48.65 9.71
N LEU A 2 -25.97 49.49 9.00
CA LEU A 2 -26.29 49.30 7.57
C LEU A 2 -25.19 49.80 6.60
N ASP A 3 -24.26 50.65 7.03
CA ASP A 3 -23.19 51.17 6.15
C ASP A 3 -21.94 50.27 6.05
N PHE A 4 -21.80 49.31 6.97
CA PHE A 4 -20.70 48.32 6.90
C PHE A 4 -20.91 47.34 5.73
N ILE A 5 -22.17 47.12 5.33
CA ILE A 5 -22.59 46.17 4.31
C ILE A 5 -22.38 46.71 2.87
N LYS A 6 -22.26 48.04 2.69
CA LYS A 6 -22.06 48.67 1.37
C LYS A 6 -20.59 48.79 0.95
N SER A 7 -19.65 48.42 1.82
CA SER A 7 -18.20 48.54 1.57
C SER A 7 -17.58 47.34 0.86
N LEU A 8 -18.37 46.30 0.55
CA LEU A 8 -17.89 45.18 -0.25
C LEU A 8 -17.98 45.58 -1.71
N GLU A 9 -16.93 46.24 -2.20
CA GLU A 9 -16.82 46.58 -3.62
C GLU A 9 -16.81 45.29 -4.43
N TRP A 10 -17.25 45.35 -5.69
CA TRP A 10 -17.17 44.20 -6.59
C TRP A 10 -15.75 43.59 -6.62
N ALA A 11 -14.72 44.43 -6.41
CA ALA A 11 -13.33 44.02 -6.24
C ALA A 11 -13.09 43.04 -5.08
N ASP A 12 -13.73 43.23 -3.92
CA ASP A 12 -13.62 42.35 -2.76
C ASP A 12 -14.29 41.00 -3.02
N LEU A 13 -15.43 41.01 -3.72
CA LEU A 13 -16.09 39.78 -4.15
C LEU A 13 -15.22 38.99 -5.13
N PHE A 14 -14.61 39.68 -6.12
CA PHE A 14 -13.68 39.05 -7.06
C PHE A 14 -12.42 38.51 -6.36
N LEU A 15 -11.88 39.24 -5.39
CA LEU A 15 -10.73 38.81 -4.60
C LEU A 15 -11.06 37.56 -3.77
N MET A 16 -12.21 37.54 -3.11
CA MET A 16 -12.68 36.39 -2.33
C MET A 16 -12.92 35.16 -3.21
N ILE A 17 -13.51 35.33 -4.40
CA ILE A 17 -13.70 34.26 -5.38
C ILE A 17 -12.34 33.76 -5.89
N ALA A 18 -11.38 34.65 -6.20
CA ALA A 18 -10.05 34.26 -6.65
C ALA A 18 -9.28 33.47 -5.59
N VAL A 19 -9.34 33.89 -4.31
CA VAL A 19 -8.75 33.16 -3.18
C VAL A 19 -9.42 31.80 -3.00
N LEU A 20 -10.75 31.72 -3.09
CA LEU A 20 -11.50 30.46 -3.03
C LEU A 20 -11.07 29.52 -4.17
N ILE A 21 -10.97 30.01 -5.41
CA ILE A 21 -10.51 29.24 -6.57
C ILE A 21 -9.08 28.75 -6.37
N LEU A 22 -8.17 29.58 -5.88
CA LEU A 22 -6.79 29.18 -5.59
C LEU A 22 -6.73 28.12 -4.48
N LEU A 23 -7.57 28.24 -3.44
CA LEU A 23 -7.66 27.27 -2.35
C LEU A 23 -8.23 25.94 -2.86
N VAL A 24 -9.28 25.97 -3.68
CA VAL A 24 -9.83 24.80 -4.36
C VAL A 24 -8.77 24.15 -5.26
N LEU A 25 -8.11 24.90 -6.13
CA LEU A 25 -7.03 24.40 -6.99
C LEU A 25 -5.87 23.80 -6.17
N PHE A 26 -5.53 24.40 -5.02
CA PHE A 26 -4.53 23.87 -4.08
C PHE A 26 -4.97 22.53 -3.48
N LEU A 27 -6.24 22.41 -3.05
CA LEU A 27 -6.83 21.16 -2.54
C LEU A 27 -6.91 20.08 -3.63
N PHE A 28 -7.20 20.45 -4.88
CA PHE A 28 -7.24 19.53 -6.02
C PHE A 28 -5.84 19.16 -6.56
N ARG A 29 -4.81 19.99 -6.34
CA ARG A 29 -3.41 19.70 -6.73
C ARG A 29 -2.86 18.44 -6.06
N GLY A 30 -3.36 18.12 -4.86
CA GLY A 30 -3.04 16.89 -4.12
C GLY A 30 -3.78 15.64 -4.58
N ARG A 31 -4.86 15.78 -5.37
CA ARG A 31 -5.69 14.66 -5.88
C ARG A 31 -5.20 14.11 -7.22
N GLY A 32 -3.91 14.24 -7.53
CA GLY A 32 -3.34 13.53 -8.67
C GLY A 32 -3.29 12.04 -8.37
N TRP A 33 -4.31 11.27 -8.78
CA TRP A 33 -4.48 9.83 -8.53
C TRP A 33 -3.14 9.13 -8.25
N SER A 34 -2.93 8.79 -6.98
CA SER A 34 -1.72 8.12 -6.49
C SER A 34 -1.65 6.67 -6.97
N ILE A 35 -2.80 6.11 -7.32
CA ILE A 35 -2.98 4.74 -7.78
C ILE A 35 -3.71 4.79 -9.12
N LYS A 36 -3.21 4.06 -10.11
CA LYS A 36 -3.86 3.89 -11.42
C LYS A 36 -4.09 2.41 -11.69
N LYS A 37 -5.35 2.00 -11.90
CA LYS A 37 -5.73 0.65 -12.33
C LYS A 37 -5.58 0.51 -13.85
N LEU A 38 -4.99 -0.57 -14.32
CA LEU A 38 -4.75 -0.90 -15.73
C LEU A 38 -4.95 -2.41 -15.95
N PRO A 39 -5.25 -2.88 -17.17
CA PRO A 39 -5.21 -4.31 -17.48
C PRO A 39 -3.84 -4.91 -17.12
N SER A 40 -3.85 -6.14 -16.59
CA SER A 40 -2.63 -6.79 -16.12
C SER A 40 -1.57 -6.89 -17.23
N SER A 41 -0.33 -6.60 -16.88
CA SER A 41 0.79 -6.66 -17.82
C SER A 41 2.11 -6.82 -17.10
N ASN A 42 2.84 -7.87 -17.47
CA ASN A 42 4.21 -8.10 -17.00
C ASN A 42 5.25 -7.27 -17.77
N ARG A 43 4.84 -6.56 -18.83
CA ARG A 43 5.77 -5.83 -19.70
C ARG A 43 6.17 -4.50 -19.06
N MET A 44 7.48 -4.25 -18.99
CA MET A 44 8.05 -3.00 -18.51
C MET A 44 9.04 -2.41 -19.52
N GLY A 45 8.50 -1.86 -20.62
CA GLY A 45 9.30 -1.23 -21.69
C GLY A 45 10.19 -0.10 -21.17
N GLY A 46 11.47 -0.09 -21.59
CA GLY A 46 12.47 0.88 -21.11
C GLY A 46 13.13 0.52 -19.78
N TYR A 47 12.82 -0.65 -19.21
CA TYR A 47 13.42 -1.17 -18.00
C TYR A 47 14.11 -2.52 -18.28
N ALA A 48 15.05 -2.89 -17.40
CA ALA A 48 15.72 -4.17 -17.36
C ALA A 48 15.50 -4.80 -15.98
N LEU A 49 15.42 -6.12 -15.92
CA LEU A 49 15.34 -6.84 -14.66
C LEU A 49 16.62 -6.60 -13.85
N PHE A 50 16.49 -6.24 -12.59
CA PHE A 50 17.59 -5.93 -11.68
C PHE A 50 17.66 -6.88 -10.49
N TYR A 51 16.50 -7.34 -10.00
CA TYR A 51 16.35 -8.29 -8.91
C TYR A 51 15.15 -9.20 -9.22
N ALA A 52 15.22 -10.47 -8.81
CA ALA A 52 14.06 -11.36 -8.70
C ALA A 52 14.16 -12.24 -7.44
N ASP A 53 13.03 -12.61 -6.83
CA ASP A 53 13.01 -13.47 -5.63
C ASP A 53 13.53 -14.90 -5.92
N GLN A 54 13.29 -15.41 -7.13
CA GLN A 54 13.78 -16.72 -7.52
C GLN A 54 15.22 -16.65 -8.05
N LYS A 55 16.08 -17.55 -7.56
CA LYS A 55 17.40 -17.77 -8.14
C LYS A 55 17.25 -18.32 -9.56
N GLN A 56 17.82 -17.65 -10.56
CA GLN A 56 17.92 -18.23 -11.89
C GLN A 56 19.05 -19.26 -11.93
N ASN A 57 18.74 -20.49 -12.34
CA ASN A 57 19.75 -21.53 -12.52
C ASN A 57 20.71 -21.10 -13.65
N GLY A 58 22.00 -20.96 -13.33
CA GLY A 58 23.07 -20.87 -14.32
C GLY A 58 23.83 -19.54 -14.40
N LYS A 59 23.50 -18.51 -13.61
CA LYS A 59 24.32 -17.29 -13.52
C LYS A 59 24.54 -16.86 -12.08
N ASN A 60 25.81 -16.59 -11.74
CA ASN A 60 26.21 -15.89 -10.52
C ASN A 60 25.70 -14.44 -10.60
N GLU A 61 24.42 -14.21 -10.28
CA GLU A 61 23.88 -12.87 -10.19
C GLU A 61 23.57 -12.58 -8.72
N GLU A 62 24.45 -11.80 -8.08
CA GLU A 62 24.42 -11.41 -6.65
C GLU A 62 23.06 -10.82 -6.19
N ASN A 63 22.24 -10.34 -7.13
CA ASN A 63 20.97 -9.67 -6.87
C ASN A 63 19.74 -10.58 -6.94
N PHE A 64 19.88 -11.91 -7.05
CA PHE A 64 18.73 -12.83 -7.15
C PHE A 64 18.50 -13.62 -5.86
N GLY A 65 17.25 -13.61 -5.39
CA GLY A 65 16.78 -14.30 -4.18
C GLY A 65 17.34 -13.80 -2.85
N LYS A 66 18.05 -12.66 -2.86
CA LYS A 66 18.66 -12.04 -1.68
C LYS A 66 17.58 -11.36 -0.83
N LEU A 67 17.52 -11.71 0.46
CA LEU A 67 16.69 -10.96 1.42
C LEU A 67 17.21 -9.52 1.51
N LEU A 68 16.33 -8.55 1.26
CA LEU A 68 16.67 -7.14 1.39
C LEU A 68 16.35 -6.70 2.81
N HIS A 69 17.34 -6.16 3.50
CA HIS A 69 17.23 -5.71 4.89
C HIS A 69 17.52 -4.22 4.96
N SER A 70 16.54 -3.45 5.41
CA SER A 70 16.66 -2.02 5.70
C SER A 70 16.89 -1.83 7.20
N ALA A 71 18.07 -1.32 7.53
CA ALA A 71 18.41 -0.98 8.90
C ALA A 71 17.69 0.30 9.34
N GLU A 72 17.56 1.29 8.46
CA GLU A 72 16.92 2.59 8.76
C GLU A 72 15.45 2.43 9.17
N TYR A 73 14.71 1.53 8.50
CA TYR A 73 13.29 1.33 8.76
C TYR A 73 12.99 0.09 9.61
N GLU A 74 14.02 -0.72 9.93
CA GLU A 74 13.90 -2.03 10.58
C GLU A 74 12.88 -2.91 9.85
N LEU A 75 13.01 -2.98 8.53
CA LEU A 75 12.16 -3.76 7.63
C LEU A 75 13.00 -4.70 6.79
N GLN A 76 12.47 -5.89 6.51
CA GLN A 76 13.08 -6.82 5.58
C GLN A 76 12.04 -7.47 4.69
N GLY A 77 12.44 -7.87 3.49
CA GLY A 77 11.56 -8.58 2.57
C GLY A 77 12.21 -8.90 1.24
N LYS A 78 11.46 -9.63 0.42
CA LYS A 78 11.86 -10.04 -0.93
C LYS A 78 10.77 -9.64 -1.91
N PRO A 79 10.92 -8.51 -2.63
CA PRO A 79 10.01 -8.18 -3.72
C PRO A 79 10.02 -9.28 -4.78
N ASP A 80 8.92 -9.57 -5.49
CA ASP A 80 8.98 -10.55 -6.58
C ASP A 80 10.00 -10.14 -7.64
N TYR A 81 9.97 -8.86 -8.04
CA TYR A 81 10.94 -8.27 -8.96
C TYR A 81 11.28 -6.83 -8.61
N ILE A 82 12.49 -6.41 -8.98
CA ILE A 82 12.84 -5.00 -9.13
C ILE A 82 13.32 -4.77 -10.55
N TYR A 83 12.75 -3.77 -11.20
CA TYR A 83 13.16 -3.32 -12.52
C TYR A 83 13.96 -2.04 -12.41
N LYS A 84 15.09 -1.98 -13.14
CA LYS A 84 15.92 -0.78 -13.27
C LYS A 84 15.65 -0.12 -14.62
N LYS A 85 15.44 1.19 -14.61
CA LYS A 85 15.32 1.97 -15.85
C LYS A 85 16.62 1.85 -16.64
N ARG A 86 16.55 1.55 -17.95
CA ARG A 86 17.75 1.40 -18.79
C ARG A 86 18.57 2.69 -18.86
N LEU A 87 17.90 3.84 -18.73
CA LEU A 87 18.52 5.16 -18.67
C LEU A 87 18.25 5.81 -17.31
N GLY A 88 19.32 5.98 -16.51
CA GLY A 88 19.29 6.57 -15.18
C GLY A 88 19.28 5.53 -14.05
N LYS A 89 19.01 6.00 -12.82
CA LYS A 89 19.09 5.16 -11.60
C LYS A 89 17.74 4.61 -11.12
N GLY A 90 16.64 4.92 -11.80
CA GLY A 90 15.29 4.62 -11.30
C GLY A 90 15.06 3.11 -11.10
N LEU A 91 14.59 2.75 -9.90
CA LEU A 91 14.17 1.39 -9.54
C LEU A 91 12.64 1.35 -9.35
N VAL A 92 12.03 0.24 -9.75
CA VAL A 92 10.59 0.00 -9.70
C VAL A 92 10.34 -1.38 -9.10
N PRO A 93 9.87 -1.50 -7.85
CA PRO A 93 9.41 -2.78 -7.32
C PRO A 93 8.13 -3.23 -8.02
N VAL A 94 8.03 -4.54 -8.24
CA VAL A 94 6.85 -5.22 -8.74
C VAL A 94 6.53 -6.35 -7.79
N GLU A 95 5.27 -6.39 -7.35
CA GLU A 95 4.71 -7.42 -6.48
C GLU A 95 3.59 -8.12 -7.24
N LEU A 96 3.64 -9.44 -7.28
CA LEU A 96 2.67 -10.31 -7.94
C LEU A 96 1.63 -10.82 -6.93
N LYS A 97 0.39 -10.93 -7.38
CA LYS A 97 -0.73 -11.47 -6.60
C LYS A 97 -1.46 -12.52 -7.43
N SER A 98 -1.65 -13.70 -6.85
CA SER A 98 -2.34 -14.82 -7.50
C SER A 98 -3.84 -14.57 -7.64
N GLY A 99 -4.42 -13.75 -6.76
CA GLY A 99 -5.84 -13.39 -6.78
C GLY A 99 -6.25 -12.53 -7.99
N LYS A 100 -7.56 -12.30 -8.09
CA LYS A 100 -8.17 -11.31 -8.99
C LYS A 100 -8.61 -10.11 -8.16
N ILE A 101 -8.60 -8.93 -8.78
CA ILE A 101 -9.19 -7.73 -8.16
C ILE A 101 -10.62 -7.46 -8.65
N GLY A 102 -11.01 -7.98 -9.82
CA GLY A 102 -12.34 -7.77 -10.39
C GLY A 102 -12.63 -6.30 -10.65
N ASP A 103 -13.81 -5.84 -10.25
CA ASP A 103 -14.27 -4.46 -10.44
C ASP A 103 -13.76 -3.48 -9.37
N ASP A 104 -13.09 -3.97 -8.31
CA ASP A 104 -12.63 -3.11 -7.21
C ASP A 104 -11.71 -2.00 -7.72
N PRO A 105 -11.96 -0.73 -7.35
CA PRO A 105 -11.22 0.41 -7.89
C PRO A 105 -9.81 0.55 -7.30
N LEU A 106 -9.52 -0.14 -6.19
CA LEU A 106 -8.28 -0.06 -5.43
C LEU A 106 -7.76 -1.47 -5.10
N PRO A 107 -6.43 -1.64 -4.95
CA PRO A 107 -5.87 -2.91 -4.48
C PRO A 107 -6.27 -3.17 -3.02
N HIS A 108 -6.16 -4.42 -2.58
CA HIS A 108 -6.32 -4.75 -1.16
C HIS A 108 -5.30 -3.99 -0.32
N ARG A 109 -5.73 -3.49 0.85
CA ARG A 109 -4.89 -2.63 1.71
C ARG A 109 -3.57 -3.29 2.11
N GLY A 110 -3.60 -4.58 2.46
CA GLY A 110 -2.39 -5.33 2.81
C GLY A 110 -1.38 -5.37 1.66
N ASP A 111 -1.84 -5.64 0.45
CA ASP A 111 -1.00 -5.65 -0.76
C ASP A 111 -0.39 -4.27 -1.05
N LEU A 112 -1.18 -3.21 -0.86
CA LEU A 112 -0.73 -1.83 -1.00
C LEU A 112 0.39 -1.49 -0.01
N LEU A 113 0.21 -1.84 1.27
CA LEU A 113 1.22 -1.58 2.31
C LEU A 113 2.47 -2.44 2.14
N GLN A 114 2.32 -3.67 1.64
CA GLN A 114 3.47 -4.52 1.29
C GLN A 114 4.31 -3.90 0.17
N LEU A 115 3.68 -3.47 -0.94
CA LEU A 115 4.41 -2.76 -2.01
C LEU A 115 5.07 -1.48 -1.46
N ALA A 116 4.38 -0.74 -0.60
CA ALA A 116 4.90 0.47 0.01
C ALA A 116 6.09 0.22 0.94
N ALA A 117 6.13 -0.90 1.66
CA ALA A 117 7.29 -1.31 2.44
C ALA A 117 8.51 -1.51 1.54
N TYR A 118 8.35 -2.04 0.33
CA TYR A 118 9.45 -2.13 -0.63
C TYR A 118 9.94 -0.77 -1.14
N PHE A 119 9.11 0.28 -1.14
CA PHE A 119 9.61 1.63 -1.41
C PHE A 119 10.60 2.10 -0.34
N LEU A 120 10.35 1.77 0.92
CA LEU A 120 11.24 2.08 2.05
C LEU A 120 12.53 1.26 1.95
N ILE A 121 12.38 -0.07 1.82
CA ILE A 121 13.52 -1.00 1.78
C ILE A 121 14.46 -0.68 0.62
N ILE A 122 13.94 -0.44 -0.59
CA ILE A 122 14.77 -0.16 -1.77
C ILE A 122 15.49 1.19 -1.65
N GLU A 123 14.86 2.18 -1.02
CA GLU A 123 15.49 3.49 -0.81
C GLU A 123 16.70 3.39 0.12
N ASP A 124 16.58 2.65 1.21
CA ASP A 124 17.67 2.42 2.17
C ASP A 124 18.77 1.54 1.56
N VAL A 125 18.39 0.36 1.03
CA VAL A 125 19.35 -0.65 0.54
C VAL A 125 20.13 -0.17 -0.69
N TYR A 126 19.48 0.56 -1.61
CA TYR A 126 20.10 0.94 -2.89
C TYR A 126 20.34 2.43 -3.03
N GLY A 127 20.00 3.26 -2.03
CA GLY A 127 20.15 4.72 -2.08
C GLY A 127 19.30 5.39 -3.16
N VAL A 128 18.30 4.69 -3.71
CA VAL A 128 17.41 5.20 -4.76
C VAL A 128 15.97 5.09 -4.29
N ARG A 129 15.33 6.23 -4.10
CA ARG A 129 13.90 6.30 -3.83
C ARG A 129 13.08 5.89 -5.07
N PRO A 130 12.30 4.79 -5.03
CA PRO A 130 11.39 4.46 -6.12
C PRO A 130 10.33 5.54 -6.30
N LYS A 131 10.03 5.95 -7.53
CA LYS A 131 8.96 6.95 -7.78
C LYS A 131 7.57 6.31 -7.77
N PHE A 132 7.50 5.04 -8.16
CA PHE A 132 6.30 4.23 -8.20
C PHE A 132 6.67 2.74 -8.15
N GLY A 133 5.68 1.90 -7.94
CA GLY A 133 5.76 0.44 -8.03
C GLY A 133 4.55 -0.12 -8.74
N ARG A 134 4.53 -1.44 -8.95
CA ARG A 134 3.40 -2.15 -9.55
C ARG A 134 2.92 -3.28 -8.65
N LEU A 135 1.61 -3.32 -8.43
CA LEU A 135 0.91 -4.50 -7.91
C LEU A 135 0.21 -5.18 -9.08
N VAL A 136 0.52 -6.44 -9.34
CA VAL A 136 0.03 -7.17 -10.52
C VAL A 136 -0.83 -8.34 -10.06
N TYR A 137 -2.14 -8.21 -10.22
CA TYR A 137 -3.10 -9.30 -10.07
C TYR A 137 -3.24 -10.05 -11.41
N SER A 138 -3.96 -11.17 -11.40
CA SER A 138 -4.17 -11.99 -12.61
C SER A 138 -4.97 -11.28 -13.71
N ASP A 139 -5.85 -10.34 -13.35
CA ASP A 139 -6.74 -9.60 -14.27
C ASP A 139 -6.32 -8.15 -14.48
N TYR A 140 -6.01 -7.42 -13.40
CA TYR A 140 -5.57 -6.02 -13.45
C TYR A 140 -4.24 -5.81 -12.71
N MET A 141 -3.64 -4.65 -12.96
CA MET A 141 -2.50 -4.16 -12.20
C MET A 141 -2.73 -2.72 -11.73
N PHE A 142 -2.04 -2.35 -10.66
CA PHE A 142 -2.05 -1.01 -10.11
C PHE A 142 -0.65 -0.40 -10.21
N VAL A 143 -0.55 0.79 -10.80
CA VAL A 143 0.64 1.64 -10.72
C VAL A 143 0.48 2.56 -9.51
N VAL A 144 1.28 2.32 -8.47
CA VAL A 144 1.19 3.02 -7.18
C VAL A 144 2.36 3.98 -7.03
N LYS A 145 2.08 5.27 -6.83
CA LYS A 145 3.10 6.30 -6.56
C LYS A 145 3.63 6.21 -5.13
N ASN A 146 4.94 6.38 -4.96
CA ASN A 146 5.58 6.45 -3.64
C ASN A 146 5.41 7.83 -3.00
N ILE A 147 4.20 8.09 -2.45
CA ILE A 147 3.85 9.34 -1.80
C ILE A 147 4.12 9.30 -0.29
N LYS A 148 4.27 10.49 0.32
CA LYS A 148 4.58 10.61 1.76
C LYS A 148 3.54 9.97 2.67
N SER A 149 2.25 10.12 2.36
CA SER A 149 1.17 9.55 3.19
C SER A 149 1.22 8.02 3.23
N LEU A 150 1.43 7.37 2.09
CA LEU A 150 1.52 5.91 2.00
C LEU A 150 2.72 5.36 2.80
N ARG A 151 3.86 6.05 2.76
CA ARG A 151 5.02 5.69 3.58
C ARG A 151 4.75 5.85 5.08
N LYS A 152 4.09 6.95 5.45
CA LYS A 152 3.69 7.19 6.85
C LYS A 152 2.74 6.09 7.33
N GLU A 153 1.85 5.62 6.47
CA GLU A 153 0.96 4.51 6.78
C GLU A 153 1.74 3.22 7.09
N VAL A 154 2.75 2.86 6.27
CA VAL A 154 3.63 1.72 6.56
C VAL A 154 4.31 1.87 7.92
N LEU A 155 4.92 3.03 8.18
CA LEU A 155 5.65 3.27 9.45
C LEU A 155 4.72 3.25 10.67
N ASN A 156 3.50 3.77 10.53
CA ASN A 156 2.51 3.70 11.60
C ASN A 156 2.06 2.26 11.84
N THR A 157 1.75 1.50 10.79
CA THR A 157 1.35 0.10 10.91
C THR A 157 2.46 -0.76 11.50
N THR A 158 3.72 -0.56 11.12
CA THR A 158 4.83 -1.33 11.70
C THR A 158 5.09 -0.95 13.15
N LYS A 159 4.91 0.33 13.52
CA LYS A 159 4.91 0.76 14.92
C LYS A 159 3.82 0.05 15.72
N GLU A 160 2.58 0.05 15.24
CA GLU A 160 1.45 -0.65 15.88
C GLU A 160 1.75 -2.15 16.04
N MET A 161 2.32 -2.80 15.01
CA MET A 161 2.74 -4.21 15.09
C MET A 161 3.80 -4.45 16.17
N ARG A 162 4.79 -3.57 16.30
CA ARG A 162 5.83 -3.68 17.34
C ARG A 162 5.26 -3.46 18.74
N GLU A 163 4.36 -2.48 18.90
CA GLU A 163 3.67 -2.24 20.17
C GLU A 163 2.80 -3.43 20.57
N MET A 164 2.10 -4.06 19.62
CA MET A 164 1.35 -5.31 19.88
C MET A 164 2.26 -6.44 20.39
N LEU A 165 3.46 -6.59 19.83
CA LEU A 165 4.41 -7.62 20.28
C LEU A 165 4.96 -7.36 21.69
N ILE A 166 5.12 -6.09 22.08
CA ILE A 166 5.67 -5.71 23.39
C ILE A 166 4.60 -5.77 24.47
N TYR A 167 3.42 -5.20 24.21
CA TYR A 167 2.37 -5.02 25.22
C TYR A 167 1.29 -6.09 25.18
N GLY A 168 1.22 -6.91 24.12
CA GLY A 168 0.17 -7.91 23.94
C GLY A 168 -1.22 -7.32 23.68
N VAL A 169 -1.34 -6.01 23.50
CA VAL A 169 -2.61 -5.32 23.26
C VAL A 169 -2.70 -4.96 21.78
N GLY A 170 -3.61 -5.61 21.06
CA GLY A 170 -3.92 -5.33 19.67
C GLY A 170 -5.42 -5.23 19.44
N LYS A 171 -5.85 -4.32 18.57
CA LYS A 171 -7.26 -4.24 18.18
C LYS A 171 -7.53 -5.23 17.03
N ALA A 172 -8.27 -6.30 17.32
CA ALA A 172 -8.82 -7.15 16.28
C ALA A 172 -9.91 -6.39 15.48
N ASN A 173 -9.97 -6.63 14.17
CA ASN A 173 -11.07 -6.21 13.32
C ASN A 173 -11.70 -7.47 12.70
N PRO A 174 -12.47 -8.23 13.50
CA PRO A 174 -13.06 -9.48 13.03
C PRO A 174 -14.11 -9.19 11.96
N SER A 175 -14.18 -10.07 10.97
CA SER A 175 -15.27 -10.10 9.98
C SER A 175 -15.36 -11.51 9.44
N PHE A 176 -16.53 -11.94 8.97
CA PHE A 176 -16.65 -13.26 8.34
C PHE A 176 -15.60 -13.49 7.24
N VAL A 177 -15.35 -12.46 6.42
CA VAL A 177 -14.42 -12.54 5.28
C VAL A 177 -12.97 -12.72 5.73
N THR A 178 -12.53 -12.02 6.77
CA THR A 178 -11.15 -12.12 7.30
C THR A 178 -10.96 -13.34 8.20
N CYS A 179 -11.97 -13.69 9.00
CA CYS A 179 -11.90 -14.79 9.94
C CYS A 179 -11.96 -16.16 9.26
N ARG A 180 -12.79 -16.35 8.21
CA ARG A 180 -12.98 -17.69 7.61
C ARG A 180 -11.71 -18.35 7.06
N TYR A 181 -10.71 -17.56 6.69
CA TYR A 181 -9.40 -18.03 6.21
C TYR A 181 -8.28 -17.87 7.23
N CYS A 182 -8.57 -17.28 8.39
CA CYS A 182 -7.59 -17.08 9.45
C CYS A 182 -7.26 -18.42 10.11
N VAL A 183 -5.97 -18.74 10.22
CA VAL A 183 -5.51 -19.95 10.93
C VAL A 183 -5.92 -19.96 12.41
N CYS A 184 -6.17 -18.77 12.99
CA CYS A 184 -6.62 -18.64 14.37
C CYS A 184 -8.15 -18.81 14.54
N ASN A 185 -8.91 -19.00 13.46
CA ASN A 185 -10.37 -19.13 13.50
C ASN A 185 -10.79 -20.43 14.20
N GLY A 186 -11.62 -20.33 15.25
CA GLY A 186 -12.04 -21.47 16.05
C GLY A 186 -10.89 -22.13 16.84
N THR A 187 -9.77 -21.43 17.03
CA THR A 187 -8.63 -21.94 17.81
C THR A 187 -8.28 -21.00 18.97
N VAL A 188 -7.30 -20.13 18.78
CA VAL A 188 -6.74 -19.25 19.82
C VAL A 188 -7.33 -17.84 19.80
N CYS A 189 -8.07 -17.47 18.75
CA CYS A 189 -8.64 -16.13 18.62
C CYS A 189 -10.01 -16.05 19.30
N GLU A 190 -10.09 -15.25 20.37
CA GLU A 190 -11.33 -14.97 21.10
C GLU A 190 -12.39 -14.23 20.26
N TYR A 191 -11.97 -13.53 19.21
CA TYR A 191 -12.84 -12.82 18.28
C TYR A 191 -13.31 -13.66 17.09
N SER A 192 -12.90 -14.94 17.02
CA SER A 192 -13.28 -15.80 15.91
C SER A 192 -14.75 -16.20 16.03
N GLY A 193 -15.51 -16.00 14.95
CA GLY A 193 -16.96 -16.20 14.96
C GLY A 193 -17.42 -17.66 14.95
N THR A 194 -16.52 -18.61 15.17
CA THR A 194 -16.79 -20.05 15.14
C THR A 194 -16.65 -20.61 16.56
N GLU A 195 -17.77 -20.86 17.24
CA GLU A 195 -17.77 -21.69 18.45
C GLU A 195 -17.49 -23.15 18.05
N ILE A 196 -16.41 -23.74 18.59
CA ILE A 196 -16.14 -25.17 18.46
C ILE A 196 -17.00 -25.91 19.51
N ILE A 197 -18.17 -26.41 19.11
CA ILE A 197 -18.94 -27.35 19.94
C ILE A 197 -18.75 -28.75 19.34
N GLY A 198 -18.04 -29.63 20.06
CA GLY A 198 -17.91 -31.05 19.68
C GLY A 198 -17.15 -31.30 18.37
N GLY A 199 -16.23 -30.42 17.97
CA GLY A 199 -15.38 -30.61 16.79
C GLY A 199 -16.04 -30.28 15.44
N LYS A 200 -17.21 -29.61 15.43
CA LYS A 200 -17.82 -29.03 14.23
C LYS A 200 -18.06 -27.53 14.45
N GLY A 201 -17.58 -26.70 13.53
CA GLY A 201 -17.74 -25.25 13.62
C GLY A 201 -19.17 -24.81 13.36
N ASN A 202 -19.73 -24.00 14.26
CA ASN A 202 -21.01 -23.32 14.06
C ASN A 202 -20.81 -22.05 13.20
N GLU A 203 -21.56 -21.92 12.09
CA GLU A 203 -21.40 -20.87 11.07
C GLU A 203 -22.11 -19.54 11.42
N SER A 204 -22.90 -19.50 12.49
CA SER A 204 -23.85 -18.39 12.73
C SER A 204 -23.40 -17.29 13.69
N SER A 205 -22.12 -17.23 14.09
CA SER A 205 -21.70 -16.41 15.24
C SER A 205 -20.63 -15.37 14.92
N CYS A 206 -20.81 -14.53 13.89
CA CYS A 206 -20.04 -13.28 13.83
C CYS A 206 -20.76 -12.24 14.71
N ARG A 207 -20.30 -12.03 15.95
CA ARG A 207 -20.74 -10.89 16.78
C ARG A 207 -20.16 -9.62 16.18
N GLU A 208 -21.01 -8.83 15.55
CA GLU A 208 -20.73 -7.42 15.27
C GLU A 208 -20.91 -6.66 16.60
N GLU A 209 -19.82 -6.12 17.14
CA GLU A 209 -19.87 -5.04 18.14
C GLU A 209 -19.77 -3.68 17.45
#